data_AF-A0A3M1WLM5-F1
#
_entry.id   AF-A0A3M1WLM5-F1
#
_cell.length_a   1.000
_cell.length_b   1.000
_cell.length_c   1.000
_cell.angle_alpha   90.00
_cell.angle_beta   90.00
_cell.angle_gamma   90.00
#
_symmetry.space_group_name_H-M   'P 1'
#
loop_
_entity.id
_entity.type
_entity.pdbx_description
1 polymer ?
#
loop_
_entity_poly.entity_id
_entity_poly.type
_entity_poly.pdbx_seq_one_letter_code
_entity_poly.pdbx_strand_id
1 'polypeptide(L)'
;MTHSAKEETFEASLKELEEIVEQLESGDLPLEKSLELFERGIALTRACQRRLDEAERKVEMLIQQGGEYATVPFEESESKTEDSSADDVPF
;
A
#
# COMPACT_ATOMS: atom_id res chain seq x y z
N MET A 1 26.19 -9.13 14.82
CA MET A 1 26.68 -7.86 14.25
C MET A 1 25.63 -6.80 14.56
N THR A 2 26.04 -5.79 15.31
CA THR A 2 25.24 -4.67 15.79
C THR A 2 24.76 -3.82 14.61
N HIS A 3 23.47 -3.87 14.27
CA HIS A 3 22.89 -2.97 13.28
C HIS A 3 22.34 -1.74 14.01
N SER A 4 23.25 -0.86 14.41
CA SER A 4 22.94 0.52 14.76
C SER A 4 23.19 1.38 13.53
N ALA A 5 22.15 1.52 12.72
CA ALA A 5 21.89 2.63 11.81
C ALA A 5 20.42 2.49 11.45
N LYS A 6 19.69 3.60 11.55
CA LYS A 6 18.25 3.72 11.30
C LYS A 6 17.93 3.46 9.83
N GLU A 7 18.17 2.25 9.33
CA GLU A 7 17.54 1.80 8.10
C GLU A 7 16.07 1.66 8.44
N GLU A 8 15.26 2.67 8.08
CA GLU A 8 13.83 2.69 8.39
C GLU A 8 13.20 1.43 7.80
N THR A 9 12.95 0.39 8.59
CA THR A 9 12.43 -0.87 8.09
C THR A 9 11.07 -0.65 7.44
N PHE A 10 10.54 -1.65 6.71
CA PHE A 10 9.19 -1.52 6.15
C PHE A 10 8.19 -1.27 7.29
N GLU A 11 8.31 -2.04 8.36
CA GLU A 11 7.46 -1.97 9.56
C GLU A 11 7.62 -0.62 10.28
N ALA A 12 8.85 -0.08 10.37
CA ALA A 12 9.08 1.22 10.98
C ALA A 12 8.47 2.35 10.13
N SER A 13 8.63 2.28 8.81
CA SER A 13 8.06 3.28 7.88
C SER A 13 6.53 3.24 7.88
N LEU A 14 5.95 2.04 7.93
CA LEU A 14 4.51 1.84 8.02
C LEU A 14 3.95 2.38 9.34
N LYS A 15 4.61 2.08 10.46
CA LYS A 15 4.21 2.59 11.77
C LYS A 15 4.25 4.12 11.83
N GLU A 16 5.30 4.75 11.30
CA GLU A 16 5.38 6.21 11.26
C GLU A 16 4.27 6.80 10.37
N LEU A 17 3.93 6.13 9.26
CA LEU A 17 2.84 6.56 8.39
C LEU A 17 1.48 6.48 9.12
N GLU A 18 1.22 5.42 9.88
CA GLU A 18 0.02 5.27 10.71
C GLU A 18 -0.09 6.40 11.74
N GLU A 19 1.00 6.71 12.46
CA GLU A 19 1.05 7.81 13.43
C GLU A 19 0.82 9.19 12.78
N ILE A 20 1.28 9.38 11.54
CA ILE A 20 1.02 10.60 10.77
C ILE A 20 -0.45 10.72 10.36
N VAL A 21 -1.05 9.63 9.89
CA VAL A 21 -2.47 9.60 9.51
C VAL A 21 -3.33 9.92 10.73
N GLU A 22 -3.08 9.29 11.88
CA GLU A 22 -3.79 9.56 13.12
C GLU A 22 -3.70 11.05 13.52
N GLN A 23 -2.51 11.64 13.43
CA GLN A 23 -2.30 13.06 13.70
C GLN A 23 -3.06 13.98 12.72
N LEU A 24 -3.06 13.65 11.42
CA LEU A 24 -3.78 14.44 10.42
C LEU A 24 -5.31 14.32 10.59
N GLU A 25 -5.81 13.15 10.97
CA GLU A 25 -7.23 12.88 11.23
C GLU A 25 -7.75 13.59 12.49
N SER A 26 -6.88 13.87 13.46
CA SER A 26 -7.26 14.62 14.67
C SER A 26 -7.79 16.03 14.37
N GLY A 27 -7.32 16.67 13.29
CA GLY A 27 -7.77 17.99 12.86
C GLY A 27 -7.28 19.17 13.72
N ASP A 28 -6.50 18.92 14.78
CA ASP A 28 -6.06 19.95 15.75
C ASP A 28 -4.73 20.63 15.36
N LEU A 29 -4.20 20.34 14.17
CA LEU A 29 -2.89 20.80 13.73
C LEU A 29 -2.97 22.13 12.95
N PRO A 30 -2.03 23.07 13.17
CA PRO A 30 -1.83 24.22 12.29
C PRO A 30 -1.58 23.78 10.83
N LEU A 31 -2.04 24.57 9.87
CA LEU A 31 -1.94 24.27 8.43
C LEU A 31 -0.50 23.92 8.01
N GLU A 32 0.49 24.70 8.44
CA GLU A 32 1.90 24.46 8.12
C GLU A 32 2.35 23.08 8.61
N LYS A 33 1.92 22.69 9.81
CA LYS A 33 2.26 21.39 10.38
C LYS A 33 1.57 20.26 9.64
N SER A 34 0.31 20.43 9.26
CA SER A 34 -0.42 19.47 8.44
C SER A 34 0.23 19.24 7.08
N LEU A 35 0.76 20.30 6.45
CA LEU A 35 1.49 20.19 5.19
C LEU A 35 2.81 19.43 5.36
N GLU A 36 3.59 19.72 6.42
CA GLU A 36 4.82 18.97 6.71
C GLU A 36 4.55 17.46 6.92
N LEU A 37 3.52 17.13 7.71
CA LEU A 37 3.13 15.75 7.95
C LEU A 37 2.64 15.06 6.69
N PHE A 38 1.88 15.77 5.84
CA PHE A 38 1.43 15.24 4.56
C PHE A 38 2.61 14.92 3.63
N GLU A 39 3.58 15.84 3.49
CA GLU A 39 4.79 15.61 2.70
C GLU A 39 5.59 14.40 3.21
N ARG A 40 5.74 14.28 4.53
CA ARG A 40 6.39 13.13 5.16
C ARG A 40 5.62 11.84 4.88
N GLY A 41 4.30 11.86 5.00
CA GLY A 41 3.42 10.73 4.68
C GLY A 41 3.63 10.23 3.25
N ILE A 42 3.62 11.14 2.26
CA ILE A 42 3.90 10.80 0.85
C ILE A 42 5.29 10.17 0.68
N ALA A 43 6.31 10.68 1.37
CA ALA A 43 7.66 10.11 1.32
C ALA A 43 7.70 8.68 1.87
N LEU A 44 7.02 8.43 2.99
CA LEU A 44 6.90 7.11 3.62
C LEU A 44 6.13 6.12 2.74
N THR A 45 4.98 6.51 2.17
CA THR A 45 4.22 5.67 1.24
C THR A 45 5.08 5.22 0.08
N ARG A 46 5.84 6.14 -0.53
CA ARG A 46 6.76 5.80 -1.62
C ARG A 46 7.89 4.87 -1.17
N ALA A 47 8.37 5.01 0.06
CA ALA A 47 9.40 4.12 0.61
C ALA A 47 8.85 2.71 0.85
N CYS A 48 7.64 2.58 1.39
CA CYS A 48 6.95 1.31 1.56
C CYS A 48 6.73 0.61 0.21
N GLN A 49 6.20 1.32 -0.79
CA GLN A 49 5.97 0.79 -2.14
C GLN A 49 7.26 0.20 -2.72
N ARG A 50 8.36 0.97 -2.72
CA ARG A 50 9.66 0.51 -3.26
C ARG A 50 10.14 -0.77 -2.60
N ARG A 51 9.96 -0.90 -1.28
CA ARG A 51 10.37 -2.10 -0.54
C ARG A 51 9.53 -3.32 -0.90
N LEU A 52 8.22 -3.13 -1.09
CA LEU A 52 7.35 -4.19 -1.57
C LEU A 52 7.75 -4.62 -2.99
N ASP A 53 7.99 -3.68 -3.90
CA ASP A 53 8.44 -3.98 -5.27
C ASP A 53 9.80 -4.71 -5.30
N GLU A 54 10.70 -4.38 -4.37
CA GLU A 54 11.98 -5.09 -4.21
C GLU A 54 11.79 -6.51 -3.65
N ALA A 55 10.87 -6.70 -2.70
CA ALA A 55 10.55 -8.00 -2.13
C ALA A 55 9.89 -8.90 -3.18
N GLU A 56 8.94 -8.39 -3.94
CA GLU A 56 8.27 -9.09 -5.04
C GLU A 56 9.28 -9.58 -6.08
N ARG A 57 10.14 -8.69 -6.59
CA ARG A 57 11.19 -9.07 -7.55
C ARG A 57 12.13 -10.15 -7.01
N LYS A 58 12.47 -10.11 -5.72
CA LYS A 58 13.29 -11.16 -5.09
C LYS A 58 12.56 -12.51 -5.07
N VAL A 59 11.27 -12.51 -4.76
CA VAL A 59 10.44 -13.73 -4.80
C VAL A 59 10.37 -14.28 -6.23
N GLU A 60 10.12 -13.43 -7.23
CA GLU A 60 10.09 -13.83 -8.64
C GLU A 60 11.41 -14.48 -9.09
N MET A 61 12.55 -13.87 -8.75
CA MET A 61 13.87 -14.44 -9.09
C MET A 61 14.11 -15.80 -8.42
N LEU A 62 13.67 -15.99 -7.17
CA LEU A 62 13.79 -17.27 -6.47
C LEU A 62 12.91 -18.35 -7.10
N ILE A 63 11.68 -18.00 -7.51
CA ILE A 63 10.78 -18.92 -8.22
C ILE A 63 11.38 -19.32 -9.58
N GLN A 64 11.96 -18.36 -10.32
CA GLN A 64 12.58 -18.62 -11.63
C GLN A 64 13.78 -19.57 -11.54
N GLN A 65 14.52 -19.56 -10.42
CA GLN A 65 15.65 -20.46 -10.18
C GLN A 65 15.22 -21.87 -9.71
N GLY A 66 13.97 -22.03 -9.23
CA GLY A 66 13.44 -23.26 -8.63
C GLY A 66 12.69 -24.20 -9.58
N GLY A 67 12.42 -23.77 -10.83
CA GLY A 67 12.04 -24.67 -11.92
C GLY A 67 10.71 -25.43 -11.77
N GLU A 68 9.67 -24.79 -11.24
CA GLU A 68 8.23 -25.01 -11.53
C GLU A 68 7.42 -24.32 -10.44
N TYR A 69 6.77 -23.19 -10.73
CA TYR A 69 5.43 -22.76 -10.29
C TYR A 69 5.16 -21.37 -10.91
N ALA A 70 4.00 -21.19 -11.53
CA ALA A 70 3.62 -19.96 -12.20
C ALA A 70 2.88 -19.02 -11.23
N THR A 71 3.30 -17.76 -11.14
CA THR A 71 2.47 -16.70 -10.56
C THR A 71 1.44 -16.27 -11.61
N VAL A 72 0.19 -16.12 -11.19
CA VAL A 72 -0.86 -15.49 -12.00
C VAL A 72 -1.16 -14.11 -11.40
N PRO A 73 -1.37 -13.07 -12.23
CA PRO A 73 -1.86 -11.80 -11.75
C PRO A 73 -3.14 -12.00 -10.94
N PHE A 74 -3.24 -11.35 -9.79
CA PHE A 74 -4.49 -11.34 -9.03
C PHE A 74 -5.51 -10.48 -9.79
N GLU A 75 -6.43 -11.11 -10.52
CA GLU A 75 -7.59 -10.44 -11.07
C GLU A 75 -8.55 -10.13 -9.93
N GLU A 76 -8.72 -8.84 -9.59
CA GLU A 76 -9.91 -8.41 -8.84
C GLU A 76 -11.12 -8.85 -9.66
N SER A 77 -11.86 -9.83 -9.17
CA SER A 77 -13.15 -10.17 -9.78
C SER A 77 -14.02 -8.94 -9.66
N GLU A 78 -14.18 -8.20 -10.75
CA GLU A 78 -15.27 -7.24 -10.88
C GLU A 78 -16.55 -8.02 -10.58
N SER A 79 -17.10 -7.77 -9.40
CA SER A 79 -18.46 -8.10 -9.04
C SER A 79 -19.36 -7.43 -10.06
N LYS A 80 -19.63 -8.11 -11.17
CA LYS A 80 -20.81 -7.89 -11.98
C LYS A 80 -22.01 -8.15 -11.07
N THR A 81 -22.48 -7.12 -10.39
CA THR A 81 -23.87 -7.06 -9.97
C THR A 81 -24.68 -7.18 -11.25
N GLU A 82 -25.25 -8.37 -11.45
CA GLU A 82 -26.32 -8.62 -12.39
C GLU A 82 -27.43 -7.61 -12.07
N ASP A 83 -27.55 -6.58 -12.91
CA ASP A 83 -28.74 -5.75 -12.97
C ASP A 83 -29.85 -6.62 -13.54
N SER A 84 -30.48 -7.39 -12.65
CA SER A 84 -31.70 -8.13 -12.88
C SER A 84 -32.79 -7.12 -13.16
N SER A 85 -32.94 -6.79 -14.45
CA SER A 85 -34.22 -6.58 -15.15
C SER A 85 -35.43 -6.33 -14.23
N ALA A 86 -35.75 -5.06 -14.01
CA ALA A 86 -37.03 -4.62 -13.51
C ALA A 86 -37.46 -3.29 -14.15
N ASP A 87 -37.51 -3.26 -15.48
CA ASP A 87 -38.26 -2.23 -16.22
C ASP A 87 -39.13 -2.93 -17.29
N ASP A 88 -40.15 -3.66 -16.79
CA ASP A 88 -41.37 -3.94 -17.55
C ASP A 88 -42.53 -3.28 -16.78
N VAL A 89 -42.65 -1.96 -16.92
CA VAL A 89 -43.90 -1.24 -16.63
C VAL A 89 -44.35 -0.56 -17.92
N PRO A 90 -45.11 -1.26 -18.78
CA PRO A 90 -45.83 -0.59 -19.84
C PRO A 90 -46.99 0.22 -19.23
N PHE A 91 -47.06 1.46 -19.70
CA PHE A 91 -48.04 2.52 -19.46
C PHE A 91 -49.44 2.09 -18.95
#